data_AF-A0A2D8VET6-F1
#
_entry.id   AF-A0A2D8VET6-F1
#
_cell.length_a   1.000
_cell.length_b   1.000
_cell.length_c   1.000
_cell.angle_alpha   90.00
_cell.angle_beta   90.00
_cell.angle_gamma   90.00
#
_symmetry.space_group_name_H-M   'P 1'
#
loop_
_entity.id
_entity.type
_entity.pdbx_description
1 polymer ?
#
loop_
_entity_poly.entity_id
_entity_poly.type
_entity_poly.pdbx_seq_one_letter_code
_entity_poly.pdbx_strand_id
1 'polypeptide(L)'
;MELEDLYEDIVSKASKGLKNPCLEDYQNCVDEQSIREIALKLHLDPDKLVASANGEWYPQRRQLQGLNSFESPFGAMSVNSYLTIDPSSRKALLFDTGTDSRSVFSCVDKENLEVESIFITHTHGDHVACLDQFVSRFQVPVYVHESEVFDGATPIREGFEHSIGGLSLTALHTHGHSVGGMTYLIKGLERMVAVTGDAIFAGSMGGGMVSYEDALRNNREKIMTLPDDTVLCPGHGPMTTVGEEKAHNPFFPEFQEG
;
A
#
# COMPACT_ATOMS: atom_id res chain seq x y z
N MET A 1 6.80 -10.22 8.96
CA MET A 1 5.77 -10.08 7.94
C MET A 1 6.17 -11.01 6.80
N GLU A 2 5.20 -11.69 6.22
CA GLU A 2 5.37 -12.43 4.98
C GLU A 2 4.95 -11.51 3.82
N LEU A 3 5.30 -11.86 2.57
CA LEU A 3 4.72 -11.15 1.42
C LEU A 3 3.20 -11.34 1.45
N GLU A 4 2.46 -10.31 1.02
CA GLU A 4 1.00 -10.41 0.93
C GLU A 4 0.58 -11.42 -0.14
N ASP A 5 1.25 -11.37 -1.29
CA ASP A 5 0.93 -12.20 -2.44
C ASP A 5 2.06 -13.14 -2.78
N LEU A 6 1.70 -14.38 -3.09
CA LEU A 6 2.57 -15.32 -3.78
C LEU A 6 2.30 -15.30 -5.28
N TYR A 7 3.05 -16.11 -6.03
CA TYR A 7 2.95 -16.15 -7.50
C TYR A 7 1.52 -16.48 -7.96
N GLU A 8 0.83 -17.36 -7.24
CA GLU A 8 -0.55 -17.78 -7.53
C GLU A 8 -1.51 -16.59 -7.43
N ASP A 9 -1.30 -15.73 -6.45
CA ASP A 9 -2.11 -14.53 -6.22
C ASP A 9 -1.88 -13.49 -7.31
N ILE A 10 -0.62 -13.28 -7.71
CA ILE A 10 -0.25 -12.40 -8.83
C ILE A 10 -0.94 -12.85 -10.12
N VAL A 11 -0.85 -14.14 -10.45
CA VAL A 11 -1.51 -14.75 -11.61
C VAL A 11 -3.04 -14.61 -11.51
N SER A 12 -3.61 -14.90 -10.35
CA SER A 12 -5.05 -14.79 -10.08
C SER A 12 -5.57 -13.36 -10.26
N LYS A 13 -4.85 -12.36 -9.74
CA LYS A 13 -5.19 -10.94 -9.84
C LYS A 13 -5.16 -10.47 -11.30
N ALA A 14 -4.10 -10.77 -12.04
CA ALA A 14 -3.99 -10.41 -13.45
C ALA A 14 -5.05 -11.11 -14.31
N SER A 15 -5.27 -12.42 -14.10
CA SER A 15 -6.27 -13.21 -14.82
C SER A 15 -7.70 -12.64 -14.64
N LYS A 16 -8.08 -12.35 -13.40
CA LYS A 16 -9.37 -11.71 -13.07
C LYS A 16 -9.47 -10.32 -13.69
N GLY A 17 -8.42 -9.51 -13.59
CA GLY A 17 -8.37 -8.17 -14.15
C GLY A 17 -8.56 -8.12 -15.67
N LEU A 18 -7.95 -9.07 -16.38
CA LEU A 18 -8.08 -9.21 -17.84
C LEU A 18 -9.35 -9.98 -18.27
N LYS A 19 -10.15 -10.47 -17.32
CA LYS A 19 -11.34 -11.30 -17.56
C LYS A 19 -11.02 -12.52 -18.44
N ASN A 20 -9.87 -13.15 -18.21
CA ASN A 20 -9.39 -14.28 -18.99
C ASN A 20 -9.36 -15.58 -18.15
N PRO A 21 -10.50 -16.29 -18.02
CA PRO A 21 -10.63 -17.43 -17.11
C PRO A 21 -9.84 -18.67 -17.54
N CYS A 22 -9.34 -18.73 -18.78
CA CYS A 22 -8.57 -19.87 -19.31
C CYS A 22 -7.18 -20.04 -18.66
N LEU A 23 -6.84 -19.20 -17.69
CA LEU A 23 -5.54 -19.19 -17.01
C LEU A 23 -5.60 -19.68 -15.56
N GLU A 24 -6.79 -20.06 -15.06
CA GLU A 24 -6.96 -20.66 -13.72
C GLU A 24 -6.27 -22.03 -13.61
N ASP A 25 -6.17 -22.78 -14.72
CA ASP A 25 -5.50 -24.09 -14.78
C ASP A 25 -3.98 -24.02 -14.49
N TYR A 26 -3.39 -22.82 -14.52
CA TYR A 26 -1.96 -22.60 -14.32
C TYR A 26 -1.59 -22.17 -12.89
N GLN A 27 -2.56 -22.05 -11.97
CA GLN A 27 -2.30 -21.74 -10.56
C GLN A 27 -1.47 -22.82 -9.85
N ASN A 28 -1.32 -24.00 -10.44
CA ASN A 28 -0.49 -25.08 -9.91
C ASN A 28 0.72 -25.37 -10.81
N CYS A 29 1.05 -24.46 -11.73
CA CYS A 29 2.12 -24.67 -12.67
C CYS A 29 3.47 -24.32 -12.04
N VAL A 30 4.38 -25.30 -11.99
CA VAL A 30 5.65 -25.20 -11.26
C VAL A 30 6.88 -25.20 -12.16
N ASP A 31 6.70 -25.37 -13.48
CA ASP A 31 7.81 -25.32 -14.42
C ASP A 31 7.99 -23.92 -15.01
N GLU A 32 9.24 -23.49 -15.14
CA GLU A 32 9.62 -22.14 -15.56
C GLU A 32 9.05 -21.77 -16.95
N GLN A 33 9.03 -22.73 -17.88
CA GLN A 33 8.54 -22.46 -19.23
C GLN A 33 7.07 -22.04 -19.20
N SER A 34 6.25 -22.81 -18.49
CA SER A 34 4.84 -22.51 -18.35
C SER A 34 4.58 -21.19 -17.59
N ILE A 35 5.38 -20.87 -16.57
CA ILE A 35 5.29 -19.58 -15.83
C ILE A 35 5.58 -18.40 -16.78
N ARG A 36 6.60 -18.53 -17.64
CA ARG A 36 6.93 -17.49 -18.63
C ARG A 36 5.83 -17.34 -19.68
N GLU A 37 5.27 -18.45 -20.16
CA GLU A 37 4.17 -18.42 -21.13
C GLU A 37 2.91 -17.75 -20.57
N ILE A 38 2.56 -18.00 -19.30
CA ILE A 38 1.42 -17.32 -18.67
C ILE A 38 1.70 -15.85 -18.39
N ALA A 39 2.91 -15.48 -17.97
CA ALA A 39 3.30 -14.09 -17.75
C ALA A 39 3.02 -13.24 -18.99
N LEU A 40 3.44 -13.72 -20.18
CA LEU A 40 3.22 -13.02 -21.45
C LEU A 40 1.73 -12.86 -21.79
N LYS A 41 0.90 -13.89 -21.52
CA LYS A 41 -0.55 -13.83 -21.73
C LYS A 41 -1.25 -12.86 -20.77
N LEU A 42 -0.67 -12.66 -19.59
CA LEU A 42 -1.17 -11.77 -18.54
C LEU A 42 -0.56 -10.37 -18.59
N HIS A 43 0.32 -10.10 -19.56
CA HIS A 43 1.07 -8.84 -19.67
C HIS A 43 1.94 -8.54 -18.43
N LEU A 44 2.45 -9.60 -17.79
CA LEU A 44 3.40 -9.53 -16.68
C LEU A 44 4.84 -9.72 -17.18
N ASP A 45 5.79 -9.27 -16.38
CA ASP A 45 7.21 -9.55 -16.59
C ASP A 45 7.52 -11.03 -16.32
N PRO A 46 8.00 -11.80 -17.32
CA PRO A 46 8.25 -13.23 -17.15
C PRO A 46 9.38 -13.54 -16.16
N ASP A 47 10.44 -12.73 -16.12
CA ASP A 47 11.60 -12.99 -15.27
C ASP A 47 11.24 -12.70 -13.80
N LYS A 48 10.55 -11.59 -13.55
CA LYS A 48 10.09 -11.23 -12.20
C LYS A 48 9.05 -12.24 -11.68
N LEU A 49 8.15 -12.72 -12.54
CA LEU A 49 7.17 -13.74 -12.14
C LEU A 49 7.82 -15.07 -11.78
N VAL A 50 8.84 -15.51 -12.54
CA VAL A 50 9.64 -16.70 -12.22
C VAL A 50 10.37 -16.52 -10.88
N ALA A 51 11.01 -15.36 -10.67
CA ALA A 51 11.69 -15.06 -9.41
C ALA A 51 10.71 -15.07 -8.21
N SER A 52 9.49 -14.55 -8.39
CA SER A 52 8.41 -14.62 -7.39
C SER A 52 8.02 -16.07 -7.10
N ALA A 53 7.79 -16.90 -8.12
CA ALA A 53 7.45 -18.32 -7.95
C ALA A 53 8.53 -19.13 -7.25
N ASN A 54 9.80 -18.78 -7.44
CA ASN A 54 10.94 -19.42 -6.78
C ASN A 54 11.25 -18.83 -5.39
N GLY A 55 10.58 -17.76 -4.96
CA GLY A 55 10.86 -17.08 -3.71
C GLY A 55 12.26 -16.44 -3.65
N GLU A 56 12.77 -15.97 -4.80
CA GLU A 56 14.15 -15.48 -4.95
C GLU A 56 14.36 -14.08 -4.38
N TRP A 57 13.29 -13.34 -4.13
CA TRP A 57 13.35 -11.97 -3.64
C TRP A 57 12.42 -11.72 -2.45
N TYR A 58 12.89 -10.85 -1.56
CA TYR A 58 12.12 -10.29 -0.46
C TYR A 58 12.63 -8.86 -0.21
N PRO A 59 11.76 -7.87 0.06
CA PRO A 59 12.18 -6.49 0.23
C PRO A 59 13.14 -6.33 1.41
N GLN A 60 14.11 -5.45 1.26
CA GLN A 60 15.06 -5.18 2.31
C GLN A 60 14.33 -4.58 3.52
N ARG A 61 14.62 -5.12 4.71
CA ARG A 61 14.07 -4.56 5.95
C ARG A 61 14.62 -3.14 6.15
N ARG A 62 13.71 -2.17 6.26
CA ARG A 62 14.06 -0.77 6.49
C ARG A 62 13.45 -0.29 7.80
N GLN A 63 14.19 0.59 8.46
CA GLN A 63 13.69 1.40 9.57
C GLN A 63 13.97 2.84 9.20
N LEU A 64 12.96 3.69 9.33
CA LEU A 64 13.06 5.10 9.05
C LEU A 64 12.69 5.85 10.33
N GLN A 65 13.54 6.77 10.77
CA GLN A 65 13.23 7.56 11.95
C GLN A 65 11.96 8.38 11.68
N GLY A 66 11.00 8.29 12.60
CA GLY A 66 9.71 8.97 12.46
C GLY A 66 8.70 8.23 11.59
N LEU A 67 8.91 6.95 11.27
CA LEU A 67 7.91 6.08 10.65
C LEU A 67 7.77 4.80 11.46
N ASN A 68 6.57 4.56 11.99
CA ASN A 68 6.21 3.32 12.67
C ASN A 68 5.17 2.56 11.85
N SER A 69 5.36 1.24 11.70
CA SER A 69 4.41 0.33 11.06
C SER A 69 3.79 -0.60 12.10
N PHE A 70 2.48 -0.79 12.03
CA PHE A 70 1.72 -1.66 12.93
C PHE A 70 0.95 -2.69 12.12
N GLU A 71 1.27 -3.96 12.35
CA GLU A 71 0.61 -5.10 11.73
C GLU A 71 -0.49 -5.63 12.67
N SER A 72 -1.66 -5.90 12.12
CA SER A 72 -2.79 -6.47 12.85
C SER A 72 -3.44 -7.62 12.07
N PRO A 73 -3.91 -8.69 12.74
CA PRO A 73 -4.41 -9.87 12.04
C PRO A 73 -5.77 -9.64 11.38
N PHE A 74 -5.95 -10.15 10.16
CA PHE A 74 -7.22 -10.14 9.43
C PHE A 74 -7.45 -11.46 8.69
N GLY A 75 -8.05 -12.43 9.39
CA GLY A 75 -8.26 -13.77 8.84
C GLY A 75 -6.94 -14.51 8.61
N ALA A 76 -6.68 -14.89 7.35
CA ALA A 76 -5.42 -15.52 6.94
C ALA A 76 -4.34 -14.50 6.55
N MET A 77 -4.69 -13.22 6.47
CA MET A 77 -3.82 -12.12 6.07
C MET A 77 -3.57 -11.20 7.28
N SER A 78 -2.74 -10.18 7.10
CA SER A 78 -2.58 -9.10 8.07
C SER A 78 -2.72 -7.75 7.38
N VAL A 79 -3.23 -6.76 8.11
CA VAL A 79 -3.40 -5.39 7.63
C VAL A 79 -2.50 -4.44 8.42
N ASN A 80 -1.90 -3.52 7.71
CA ASN A 80 -0.98 -2.52 8.21
C ASN A 80 -1.71 -1.19 8.49
N SER A 81 -1.27 -0.53 9.55
CA SER A 81 -1.47 0.90 9.74
C SER A 81 -0.12 1.56 10.01
N TYR A 82 -0.02 2.86 9.74
CA TYR A 82 1.24 3.59 9.83
C TYR A 82 1.11 4.87 10.64
N LEU A 83 2.18 5.24 11.32
CA LEU A 83 2.29 6.52 12.02
C LEU A 83 3.55 7.24 11.55
N THR A 84 3.39 8.40 10.92
CA THR A 84 4.53 9.29 10.62
C THR A 84 4.62 10.35 11.70
N ILE A 85 5.83 10.60 12.21
CA ILE A 85 6.09 11.44 13.37
C ILE A 85 7.10 12.51 12.97
N ASP A 86 6.76 13.78 13.21
CA ASP A 86 7.74 14.86 13.16
C ASP A 86 8.65 14.76 14.39
N PRO A 87 9.96 14.48 14.23
CA PRO A 87 10.84 14.22 15.37
C PRO A 87 11.01 15.44 16.28
N SER A 88 10.79 16.65 15.75
CA SER A 88 10.97 17.91 16.49
C SER A 88 9.74 18.26 17.33
N SER A 89 8.54 18.26 16.74
CA SER A 89 7.31 18.64 17.43
C SER A 89 6.60 17.48 18.13
N ARG A 90 6.96 16.22 17.83
CA ARG A 90 6.26 15.00 18.27
C ARG A 90 4.81 14.90 17.76
N LYS A 91 4.43 15.73 16.79
CA LYS A 91 3.16 15.62 16.08
C LYS A 91 3.20 14.42 15.14
N ALA A 92 2.05 13.78 14.95
CA ALA A 92 1.95 12.59 14.15
C ALA A 92 0.71 12.55 13.25
N LEU A 93 0.86 11.90 12.10
CA LEU A 93 -0.23 11.52 11.19
C LEU A 93 -0.42 10.02 11.26
N LEU A 94 -1.66 9.57 11.46
CA LEU A 94 -2.05 8.16 11.43
C LEU A 94 -2.63 7.83 10.06
N PHE A 95 -2.24 6.68 9.49
CA PHE A 95 -2.73 6.17 8.22
C PHE A 95 -3.35 4.80 8.42
N ASP A 96 -4.62 4.68 8.04
CA ASP A 96 -5.48 3.54 8.33
C ASP A 96 -5.50 3.17 9.83
N THR A 97 -6.32 2.19 10.19
CA THR A 97 -6.58 1.86 11.60
C THR A 97 -6.37 0.40 11.92
N GLY A 98 -6.34 -0.46 10.90
CA GLY A 98 -6.22 -1.89 11.05
C GLY A 98 -7.30 -2.50 11.94
N THR A 99 -7.04 -3.71 12.41
CA THR A 99 -7.96 -4.49 13.25
C THR A 99 -7.58 -4.49 14.74
N ASP A 100 -6.47 -3.84 15.11
CA ASP A 100 -6.00 -3.73 16.48
C ASP A 100 -5.37 -2.36 16.80
N SER A 101 -6.05 -1.57 17.61
CA SER A 101 -5.63 -0.23 18.03
C SER A 101 -4.54 -0.22 19.12
N ARG A 102 -4.33 -1.33 19.83
CA ARG A 102 -3.55 -1.36 21.08
C ARG A 102 -2.09 -1.01 20.87
N SER A 103 -1.49 -1.48 19.78
CA SER A 103 -0.10 -1.24 19.45
C SER A 103 0.16 0.23 19.13
N VAL A 104 -0.73 0.86 18.36
CA VAL A 104 -0.69 2.28 18.02
C VAL A 104 -0.87 3.14 19.28
N PHE A 105 -1.89 2.87 20.10
CA PHE A 105 -2.09 3.60 21.36
C PHE A 105 -0.89 3.47 22.30
N SER A 106 -0.33 2.26 22.43
CA SER A 106 0.86 2.05 23.24
C SER A 106 2.07 2.85 22.73
N CYS A 107 2.26 2.94 21.41
CA CYS A 107 3.29 3.78 20.81
C CYS A 107 3.03 5.25 21.14
N VAL A 108 1.84 5.77 20.84
CA VAL A 108 1.47 7.17 21.10
C VAL A 108 1.68 7.57 22.56
N ASP A 109 1.27 6.74 23.51
CA ASP A 109 1.42 7.04 24.95
C ASP A 109 2.89 6.95 25.40
N LYS A 110 3.65 5.92 24.98
CA LYS A 110 5.06 5.75 25.37
C LYS A 110 5.95 6.85 24.81
N GLU A 111 5.64 7.29 23.61
CA GLU A 111 6.40 8.28 22.87
C GLU A 111 5.90 9.72 23.08
N ASN A 112 4.81 9.88 23.85
CA ASN A 112 4.15 11.17 24.12
C ASN A 112 3.87 11.95 22.82
N LEU A 113 3.19 11.30 21.87
CA LEU A 113 2.89 11.82 20.55
C LEU A 113 1.56 12.58 20.54
N GLU A 114 1.50 13.63 19.71
CA GLU A 114 0.28 14.38 19.42
C GLU A 114 -0.23 13.96 18.03
N VAL A 115 -1.19 13.03 17.99
CA VAL A 115 -1.84 12.66 16.73
C VAL A 115 -2.75 13.80 16.32
N GLU A 116 -2.52 14.37 15.13
CA GLU A 116 -3.20 15.58 14.63
C GLU A 116 -4.27 15.26 13.59
N SER A 117 -4.13 14.14 12.87
CA SER A 117 -5.04 13.75 11.79
C SER A 117 -4.93 12.26 11.48
N ILE A 118 -6.04 11.71 11.01
CA ILE A 118 -6.15 10.33 10.52
C ILE A 118 -6.44 10.38 9.03
N PHE A 119 -5.70 9.62 8.23
CA PHE A 119 -5.86 9.51 6.79
C PHE A 119 -6.22 8.07 6.43
N ILE A 120 -7.34 7.89 5.74
CA ILE A 120 -7.80 6.57 5.30
C ILE A 120 -7.41 6.39 3.84
N THR A 121 -6.69 5.32 3.51
CA THR A 121 -6.29 5.01 2.14
C THR A 121 -7.50 4.59 1.32
N HIS A 122 -8.36 3.76 1.90
CA HIS A 122 -9.67 3.37 1.38
C HIS A 122 -10.52 2.69 2.46
N THR A 123 -11.81 2.50 2.22
CA THR A 123 -12.78 2.08 3.26
C THR A 123 -13.08 0.59 3.31
N HIS A 124 -12.14 -0.28 2.91
CA HIS A 124 -12.30 -1.70 3.18
C HIS A 124 -12.24 -1.97 4.69
N GLY A 125 -13.01 -2.98 5.12
CA GLY A 125 -13.39 -3.13 6.52
C GLY A 125 -12.21 -3.32 7.46
N ASP A 126 -11.15 -3.96 7.02
CA ASP A 126 -9.90 -4.20 7.73
C ASP A 126 -9.04 -2.93 7.90
N HIS A 127 -9.11 -1.98 6.96
CA HIS A 127 -8.43 -0.68 7.06
C HIS A 127 -9.10 0.27 8.05
N VAL A 128 -10.43 0.18 8.21
CA VAL A 128 -11.23 1.06 9.08
C VAL A 128 -11.78 0.37 10.33
N ALA A 129 -11.42 -0.90 10.59
CA ALA A 129 -12.04 -1.71 11.65
C ALA A 129 -11.93 -1.09 13.05
N CYS A 130 -10.83 -0.38 13.34
CA CYS A 130 -10.63 0.27 14.63
C CYS A 130 -10.95 1.77 14.65
N LEU A 131 -11.52 2.32 13.58
CA LEU A 131 -11.71 3.77 13.42
C LEU A 131 -12.44 4.44 14.58
N ASP A 132 -13.54 3.87 15.06
CA ASP A 132 -14.31 4.43 16.18
C ASP A 132 -13.46 4.61 17.45
N GLN A 133 -12.52 3.68 17.69
CA GLN A 133 -11.63 3.75 18.85
C GLN A 133 -10.64 4.91 18.70
N PHE A 134 -10.09 5.08 17.50
CA PHE A 134 -9.16 6.18 17.19
C PHE A 134 -9.84 7.54 17.24
N VAL A 135 -11.03 7.67 16.66
CA VAL A 135 -11.83 8.90 16.72
C VAL A 135 -12.19 9.25 18.16
N SER A 136 -12.62 8.27 18.96
CA SER A 136 -12.94 8.47 20.38
C SER A 136 -11.72 8.89 21.20
N ARG A 137 -10.53 8.35 20.88
CA ARG A 137 -9.29 8.59 21.63
C ARG A 137 -8.60 9.91 21.29
N PHE A 138 -8.61 10.30 20.02
CA PHE A 138 -7.85 11.45 19.51
C PHE A 138 -8.71 12.66 19.19
N GLN A 139 -9.97 12.45 18.79
CA GLN A 139 -10.91 13.54 18.47
C GLN A 139 -10.36 14.52 17.41
N VAL A 140 -9.64 13.97 16.43
CA VAL A 140 -9.01 14.72 15.33
C VAL A 140 -9.72 14.50 14.00
N PRO A 141 -9.49 15.36 12.99
CA PRO A 141 -10.04 15.16 11.65
C PRO A 141 -9.63 13.80 11.06
N VAL A 142 -10.61 13.13 10.45
CA VAL A 142 -10.42 11.94 9.62
C VAL A 142 -10.61 12.34 8.16
N TYR A 143 -9.63 12.08 7.31
CA TYR A 143 -9.68 12.38 5.89
C TYR A 143 -9.83 11.10 5.07
N VAL A 144 -10.69 11.15 4.06
CA VAL A 144 -10.97 10.05 3.12
C VAL A 144 -11.32 10.64 1.77
N HIS A 145 -11.08 9.90 0.69
CA HIS A 145 -11.51 10.34 -0.63
C HIS A 145 -13.03 10.56 -0.68
N GLU A 146 -13.48 11.58 -1.40
CA GLU A 146 -14.89 11.96 -1.48
C GLU A 146 -15.84 10.86 -1.97
N SER A 147 -15.33 9.90 -2.76
CA SER A 147 -16.11 8.77 -3.28
C SER A 147 -16.34 7.65 -2.26
N GLU A 148 -15.67 7.70 -1.12
CA GLU A 148 -15.80 6.73 -0.01
C GLU A 148 -16.10 7.43 1.32
N VAL A 149 -16.70 8.63 1.26
CA VAL A 149 -17.02 9.40 2.46
C VAL A 149 -18.03 8.69 3.36
N PHE A 150 -17.81 8.77 4.67
CA PHE A 150 -18.70 8.27 5.71
C PHE A 150 -18.94 9.34 6.79
N ASP A 151 -19.91 9.11 7.67
CA ASP A 151 -20.30 10.07 8.70
C ASP A 151 -19.12 10.43 9.61
N GLY A 152 -18.86 11.73 9.75
CA GLY A 152 -17.75 12.26 10.56
C GLY A 152 -16.41 12.38 9.82
N ALA A 153 -16.29 11.90 8.59
CA ALA A 153 -15.10 12.11 7.77
C ALA A 153 -15.13 13.43 7.00
N THR A 154 -13.94 13.99 6.78
CA THR A 154 -13.71 15.14 5.89
C THR A 154 -13.34 14.62 4.49
N PRO A 155 -14.16 14.86 3.46
CA PRO A 155 -13.87 14.39 2.12
C PRO A 155 -12.71 15.19 1.51
N ILE A 156 -11.78 14.49 0.88
CA ILE A 156 -10.65 15.05 0.15
C ILE A 156 -10.60 14.54 -1.30
N ARG A 157 -9.75 15.16 -2.12
CA ARG A 157 -9.51 14.80 -3.52
C ARG A 157 -8.01 14.73 -3.77
N GLU A 158 -7.64 14.26 -4.96
CA GLU A 158 -6.27 14.40 -5.48
C GLU A 158 -5.74 15.83 -5.35
N GLY A 159 -4.47 15.94 -4.95
CA GLY A 159 -3.81 17.23 -4.72
C GLY A 159 -4.14 17.87 -3.38
N PHE A 160 -4.93 17.23 -2.51
CA PHE A 160 -5.09 17.70 -1.13
C PHE A 160 -3.73 17.74 -0.42
N GLU A 161 -3.45 18.85 0.24
CA GLU A 161 -2.21 19.08 0.97
C GLU A 161 -2.50 19.23 2.46
N HIS A 162 -1.60 18.70 3.28
CA HIS A 162 -1.62 18.85 4.73
C HIS A 162 -0.20 18.97 5.27
N SER A 163 -0.01 19.59 6.44
CA SER A 163 1.32 19.73 7.03
C SER A 163 1.23 19.80 8.55
N ILE A 164 2.16 19.12 9.22
CA ILE A 164 2.34 19.16 10.67
C ILE A 164 3.83 19.27 10.99
N GLY A 165 4.23 20.22 11.83
CA GLY A 165 5.66 20.42 12.15
C GLY A 165 6.51 20.56 10.87
N GLY A 166 7.55 19.71 10.73
CA GLY A 166 8.37 19.61 9.52
C GLY A 166 7.85 18.67 8.42
N LEU A 167 6.74 17.97 8.64
CA LEU A 167 6.17 17.04 7.67
C LEU A 167 5.17 17.74 6.74
N SER A 168 5.22 17.36 5.47
CA SER A 168 4.21 17.73 4.46
C SER A 168 3.65 16.48 3.80
N LEU A 169 2.35 16.51 3.51
CA LEU A 169 1.59 15.43 2.90
C LEU A 169 0.90 15.94 1.64
N THR A 170 0.94 15.16 0.56
CA THR A 170 0.12 15.34 -0.64
C THR A 170 -0.66 14.07 -0.94
N ALA A 171 -1.96 14.19 -1.19
CA ALA A 171 -2.82 13.05 -1.48
C ALA A 171 -2.91 12.79 -2.99
N LEU A 172 -2.66 11.56 -3.42
CA LEU A 172 -2.74 11.09 -4.81
C LEU A 172 -3.91 10.12 -4.94
N HIS A 173 -4.80 10.33 -5.91
CA HIS A 173 -5.90 9.40 -6.16
C HIS A 173 -5.40 8.20 -6.97
N THR A 174 -5.33 7.04 -6.33
CA THR A 174 -4.79 5.78 -6.88
C THR A 174 -5.88 4.72 -6.95
N HIS A 175 -7.04 5.11 -7.49
CA HIS A 175 -8.19 4.21 -7.61
C HIS A 175 -7.93 3.02 -8.54
N GLY A 176 -8.75 1.99 -8.37
CA GLY A 176 -8.73 0.79 -9.19
C GLY A 176 -8.97 -0.45 -8.35
N HIS A 177 -8.33 -0.55 -7.19
CA HIS A 177 -8.72 -1.50 -6.15
C HIS A 177 -10.06 -1.12 -5.52
N SER A 178 -10.14 0.11 -5.03
CA SER A 178 -11.37 0.74 -4.55
C SER A 178 -11.67 2.01 -5.37
N VAL A 179 -12.87 2.58 -5.22
CA VAL A 179 -13.30 3.78 -5.98
C VAL A 179 -12.62 5.04 -5.45
N GLY A 180 -12.29 5.06 -4.15
CA GLY A 180 -11.67 6.16 -3.45
C GLY A 180 -10.23 5.90 -3.01
N GLY A 181 -9.55 4.90 -3.58
CA GLY A 181 -8.18 4.55 -3.22
C GLY A 181 -7.24 5.76 -3.27
N MET A 182 -6.50 5.99 -2.18
CA MET A 182 -5.55 7.09 -2.03
C MET A 182 -4.17 6.57 -1.68
N THR A 183 -3.17 7.22 -2.25
CA THR A 183 -1.78 7.16 -1.78
C THR A 183 -1.40 8.50 -1.18
N TYR A 184 -0.84 8.49 0.02
CA TYR A 184 -0.40 9.69 0.72
C TYR A 184 1.12 9.82 0.64
N LEU A 185 1.60 10.88 -0.02
CA LEU A 185 3.02 11.18 -0.17
C LEU A 185 3.49 12.09 0.95
N ILE A 186 4.44 11.63 1.77
CA ILE A 186 4.98 12.34 2.93
C ILE A 186 6.43 12.73 2.68
N LYS A 187 6.75 14.01 2.92
CA LYS A 187 8.10 14.57 2.90
C LYS A 187 8.43 15.19 4.26
N GLY A 188 9.72 15.32 4.56
CA GLY A 188 10.23 15.86 5.82
C GLY A 188 10.84 14.80 6.76
N LEU A 189 10.76 13.52 6.38
CA LEU A 189 11.54 12.43 6.98
C LEU A 189 12.90 12.29 6.25
N GLU A 190 13.75 11.38 6.73
CA GLU A 190 15.05 11.08 6.08
C GLU A 190 14.90 10.67 4.61
N ARG A 191 13.77 10.03 4.27
CA ARG A 191 13.39 9.66 2.90
C ARG A 191 11.95 10.02 2.64
N MET A 192 11.58 10.14 1.37
CA MET A 192 10.19 10.25 0.98
C MET A 192 9.46 8.94 1.34
N VAL A 193 8.25 9.06 1.88
CA VAL A 193 7.38 7.93 2.21
C VAL A 193 6.09 8.06 1.42
N ALA A 194 5.57 6.97 0.88
CA ALA A 194 4.24 6.90 0.31
C ALA A 194 3.44 5.81 1.04
N VAL A 195 2.36 6.20 1.73
CA VAL A 195 1.39 5.24 2.29
C VAL A 195 0.41 4.88 1.20
N THR A 196 0.52 3.67 0.67
CA THR A 196 -0.11 3.27 -0.60
C THR A 196 -1.42 2.53 -0.42
N GLY A 197 -1.73 2.07 0.79
CA GLY A 197 -2.87 1.18 1.02
C GLY A 197 -2.80 0.01 0.04
N ASP A 198 -3.90 -0.26 -0.63
CA ASP A 198 -4.03 -1.39 -1.56
C ASP A 198 -3.77 -1.01 -3.01
N ALA A 199 -3.06 0.09 -3.25
CA ALA A 199 -2.61 0.43 -4.60
C ALA A 199 -1.49 -0.53 -5.06
N ILE A 200 -0.43 -0.69 -4.24
CA ILE A 200 0.75 -1.51 -4.54
C ILE A 200 1.22 -2.22 -3.28
N PHE A 201 1.72 -3.45 -3.44
CA PHE A 201 2.29 -4.29 -2.39
C PHE A 201 3.72 -4.69 -2.77
N ALA A 202 4.51 -5.20 -1.82
CA ALA A 202 5.84 -5.72 -2.15
C ALA A 202 5.76 -6.86 -3.19
N GLY A 203 6.25 -6.61 -4.41
CA GLY A 203 6.23 -7.56 -5.52
C GLY A 203 4.87 -7.80 -6.16
N SER A 204 3.84 -7.02 -5.83
CA SER A 204 2.48 -7.21 -6.35
C SER A 204 1.64 -5.91 -6.31
N MET A 205 0.33 -5.99 -6.51
CA MET A 205 -0.61 -4.88 -6.37
C MET A 205 -1.94 -5.34 -5.78
N GLY A 206 -2.75 -4.39 -5.29
CA GLY A 206 -4.13 -4.70 -4.95
C GLY A 206 -4.91 -5.14 -6.19
N GLY A 207 -5.84 -6.10 -5.99
CA GLY A 207 -6.69 -6.54 -7.09
C GLY A 207 -7.53 -5.39 -7.62
N GLY A 208 -7.55 -5.15 -8.93
CA GLY A 208 -8.29 -4.05 -9.55
C GLY A 208 -9.80 -4.27 -9.62
N MET A 209 -10.44 -4.47 -8.47
CA MET A 209 -11.86 -4.87 -8.35
C MET A 209 -12.83 -3.84 -8.92
N VAL A 210 -12.48 -2.55 -8.84
CA VAL A 210 -13.23 -1.46 -9.46
C VAL A 210 -12.81 -1.29 -10.91
N SER A 211 -11.50 -1.20 -11.17
CA SER A 211 -10.94 -1.04 -12.51
C SER A 211 -9.48 -1.47 -12.53
N TYR A 212 -9.20 -2.62 -13.16
CA TYR A 212 -7.85 -3.15 -13.32
C TYR A 212 -6.96 -2.25 -14.20
N GLU A 213 -7.54 -1.68 -15.26
CA GLU A 213 -6.84 -0.74 -16.13
C GLU A 213 -6.43 0.52 -15.36
N ASP A 214 -7.34 1.10 -14.57
CA ASP A 214 -7.03 2.29 -13.78
C ASP A 214 -6.02 1.98 -12.66
N ALA A 215 -6.12 0.83 -12.01
CA ALA A 215 -5.17 0.42 -10.97
C ALA A 215 -3.74 0.40 -11.53
N LEU A 216 -3.54 -0.25 -12.69
CA LEU A 216 -2.25 -0.27 -13.37
C LEU A 216 -1.82 1.12 -13.83
N ARG A 217 -2.70 1.89 -14.48
CA ARG A 217 -2.38 3.24 -14.98
C ARG A 217 -1.97 4.17 -13.84
N ASN A 218 -2.74 4.21 -12.75
CA ASN A 218 -2.46 5.06 -11.61
C ASN A 218 -1.17 4.66 -10.90
N ASN A 219 -0.93 3.37 -10.69
CA ASN A 219 0.33 2.91 -10.10
C ASN A 219 1.53 3.33 -10.94
N ARG A 220 1.47 3.14 -12.26
CA ARG A 220 2.52 3.57 -13.20
C ARG A 220 2.78 5.06 -13.13
N GLU A 221 1.74 5.87 -13.26
CA GLU A 221 1.87 7.32 -13.42
C GLU A 221 2.20 8.04 -12.11
N LYS A 222 1.71 7.53 -10.97
CA LYS A 222 1.73 8.25 -9.68
C LYS A 222 2.68 7.65 -8.65
N ILE A 223 2.93 6.34 -8.68
CA ILE A 223 3.80 5.66 -7.70
C ILE A 223 5.14 5.29 -8.33
N MET A 224 5.14 4.61 -9.48
CA MET A 224 6.37 4.11 -10.12
C MET A 224 7.25 5.23 -10.71
N THR A 225 6.72 6.45 -10.84
CA THR A 225 7.47 7.65 -11.28
C THR A 225 8.14 8.40 -10.12
N LEU A 226 7.88 8.03 -8.87
CA LEU A 226 8.53 8.60 -7.71
C LEU A 226 10.03 8.21 -7.67
N PRO A 227 10.88 8.92 -6.88
CA PRO A 227 12.27 8.53 -6.69
C PRO A 227 12.42 7.08 -6.22
N ASP A 228 13.42 6.35 -6.72
CA ASP A 228 13.62 4.92 -6.43
C ASP A 228 13.80 4.60 -4.94
N ASP A 229 14.29 5.57 -4.18
CA ASP A 229 14.51 5.45 -2.74
C ASP A 229 13.28 5.81 -1.89
N THR A 230 12.16 6.17 -2.53
CA THR A 230 10.87 6.40 -1.86
C THR A 230 10.39 5.11 -1.23
N VAL A 231 10.15 5.15 0.08
CA VAL A 231 9.63 4.02 0.86
C VAL A 231 8.14 3.89 0.61
N LEU A 232 7.69 2.70 0.24
CA LEU A 232 6.28 2.38 0.04
C LEU A 232 5.76 1.62 1.27
N CYS A 233 4.63 2.09 1.80
CA CYS A 233 3.96 1.60 2.99
C CYS A 233 2.59 1.01 2.60
N PRO A 234 2.53 -0.28 2.24
CA PRO A 234 1.32 -0.92 1.74
C PRO A 234 0.30 -1.26 2.83
N GLY A 235 -0.96 -1.41 2.43
CA GLY A 235 -2.03 -1.93 3.29
C GLY A 235 -1.76 -3.32 3.84
N HIS A 236 -1.04 -4.14 3.08
CA HIS A 236 -0.71 -5.51 3.42
C HIS A 236 0.72 -5.86 3.03
N GLY A 237 1.32 -6.85 3.72
CA GLY A 237 2.69 -7.26 3.45
C GLY A 237 3.74 -6.19 3.80
N PRO A 238 5.04 -6.49 3.62
CA PRO A 238 6.13 -5.64 4.08
C PRO A 238 6.24 -4.33 3.29
N MET A 239 6.84 -3.32 3.93
CA MET A 239 7.31 -2.13 3.22
C MET A 239 8.36 -2.51 2.15
N THR A 240 8.39 -1.71 1.09
CA THR A 240 9.30 -1.85 -0.07
C THR A 240 9.76 -0.45 -0.50
N THR A 241 10.41 -0.31 -1.65
CA THR A 241 10.67 0.99 -2.29
C THR A 241 10.25 0.97 -3.74
N VAL A 242 10.12 2.16 -4.33
CA VAL A 242 9.85 2.29 -5.76
C VAL A 242 10.91 1.56 -6.60
N GLY A 243 12.18 1.67 -6.24
CA GLY A 243 13.27 0.96 -6.92
C GLY A 243 13.14 -0.56 -6.79
N GLU A 244 12.79 -1.06 -5.60
CA GLU A 244 12.54 -2.49 -5.39
C GLU A 244 11.35 -2.98 -6.23
N GLU A 245 10.25 -2.24 -6.30
CA GLU A 245 9.10 -2.60 -7.13
C GLU A 245 9.43 -2.53 -8.62
N LYS A 246 10.24 -1.56 -9.08
CA LYS A 246 10.71 -1.53 -10.47
C LYS A 246 11.52 -2.78 -10.80
N ALA A 247 12.38 -3.24 -9.90
CA ALA A 247 13.21 -4.42 -10.11
C ALA A 247 12.40 -5.73 -10.04
N HIS A 248 11.41 -5.84 -9.15
CA HIS A 248 10.85 -7.14 -8.75
C HIS A 248 9.35 -7.33 -8.97
N ASN A 249 8.57 -6.27 -9.23
CA ASN A 249 7.12 -6.40 -9.38
C ASN A 249 6.72 -6.84 -10.80
N PRO A 250 6.07 -8.01 -10.99
CA PRO A 250 5.74 -8.50 -12.33
C PRO A 250 4.70 -7.66 -13.07
N PHE A 251 3.89 -6.85 -12.40
CA PHE A 251 2.85 -6.03 -13.05
C PHE A 251 3.40 -4.86 -13.86
N PHE A 252 4.69 -4.54 -13.69
CA PHE A 252 5.34 -3.36 -14.28
C PHE A 252 6.56 -3.77 -15.14
N PRO A 253 6.36 -4.53 -16.24
CA PRO A 253 7.45 -5.02 -17.10
C PRO A 253 8.21 -3.90 -17.82
N GLU A 254 7.57 -2.76 -18.05
CA GLU A 254 8.20 -1.61 -18.70
C GLU A 254 9.19 -0.85 -17.80
N PHE A 255 9.17 -1.12 -16.50
CA PHE A 255 10.15 -0.60 -15.56
C PHE A 255 11.18 -1.70 -15.28
N GLN A 256 12.43 -1.44 -15.62
CA GLN A 256 13.58 -2.29 -15.31
C GLN A 256 14.64 -1.44 -14.63
N GLU A 257 15.62 -2.06 -13.97
CA GLU A 257 16.81 -1.34 -13.54
C GLU A 257 17.45 -0.62 -14.75
N GLY A 258 17.81 0.64 -14.57
CA GLY A 258 18.68 1.38 -15.48
C GLY A 258 20.15 1.03 -15.26
#